data_AF-A0A7C4G975-F1
#
_entry.id   AF-A0A7C4G975-F1
#
_cell.length_a   1.000
_cell.length_b   1.000
_cell.length_c   1.000
_cell.angle_alpha   90.00
_cell.angle_beta   90.00
_cell.angle_gamma   90.00
#
_symmetry.space_group_name_H-M   'P 1'
#
loop_
_entity.id
_entity.type
_entity.pdbx_description
1 polymer ?
#
loop_
_entity_poly.entity_id
_entity_poly.type
_entity_poly.pdbx_seq_one_letter_code
_entity_poly.pdbx_strand_id
1 'polypeptide(L)' 'RKPKHGRPYRLDGKAYKSMRSAVERFFAWIKAFRRITIRYERLASTFLGFIQIACIIIYLRVLQ' A
#
# COMPACT_ATOMS: atom_id res chain seq x y z
N ARG A 1 -11.66 14.62 24.73
CA ARG A 1 -10.75 13.71 25.48
C ARG A 1 -9.49 13.52 24.65
N LYS A 2 -8.29 13.83 25.16
CA LYS A 2 -7.06 13.57 24.39
C LYS A 2 -6.71 12.08 24.51
N PRO A 3 -6.37 11.39 23.40
CA PRO A 3 -5.99 9.99 23.47
C PRO A 3 -4.70 9.84 24.29
N LYS A 4 -4.68 8.88 25.22
CA LYS A 4 -3.45 8.49 25.92
C LYS A 4 -2.52 7.89 24.87
N HIS A 5 -1.42 8.58 24.59
CA HIS A 5 -0.34 8.00 23.80
C HIS A 5 0.28 6.91 24.67
N GLY A 6 0.23 5.66 24.21
CA GLY A 6 0.84 4.53 24.91
C GLY A 6 2.36 4.70 25.04
N ARG A 7 3.03 3.70 25.63
CA ARG A 7 4.50 3.69 25.75
C ARG A 7 5.13 4.06 24.40
N PRO A 8 6.04 5.05 24.35
CA PRO A 8 6.67 5.44 23.10
C PRO A 8 7.39 4.23 22.50
N TYR A 9 7.14 3.98 21.22
CA TYR A 9 7.81 2.89 20.51
C TYR A 9 9.31 3.20 20.47
N ARG A 10 10.16 2.22 20.81
CA ARG A 10 11.63 2.34 20.69
C ARG A 10 12.09 2.25 19.22
N LEU A 11 11.35 2.84 18.28
CA LEU A 11 11.82 3.03 16.91
C LEU A 11 12.12 4.48 16.66
N ASP A 12 13.09 4.68 15.78
CA ASP A 12 13.34 5.97 15.19
C ASP A 12 12.07 6.49 14.48
N GLY A 13 11.47 7.53 15.04
CA GLY A 13 10.19 8.06 14.57
C GLY A 13 10.28 8.64 13.15
N LYS A 14 11.45 9.13 12.73
CA LYS A 14 11.67 9.62 11.36
C LYS A 14 11.73 8.46 10.38
N ALA A 15 12.50 7.42 10.68
CA ALA A 15 12.56 6.22 9.85
C ALA A 15 11.18 5.56 9.70
N TYR A 16 10.46 5.40 10.81
CA TYR A 16 9.10 4.84 10.80
C TYR A 16 8.13 5.67 9.94
N LYS A 17 8.15 7.00 10.07
CA LYS A 17 7.25 7.89 9.32
C LYS A 17 7.53 7.84 7.81
N SER A 18 8.80 7.80 7.41
CA SER A 18 9.19 7.72 6.00
C SER A 18 8.75 6.39 5.36
N MET A 19 9.03 5.28 6.03
CA MET A 19 8.64 3.95 5.57
C MET A 19 7.10 3.81 5.52
N ARG A 20 6.39 4.34 6.51
CA ARG A 20 4.92 4.37 6.53
C ARG A 20 4.34 5.17 5.37
N SER A 21 4.89 6.35 5.07
CA SER A 21 4.40 7.18 3.95
C SER A 21 4.56 6.48 2.61
N ALA A 22 5.66 5.75 2.38
CA ALA A 22 5.86 4.96 1.17
C ALA A 22 4.80 3.85 1.04
N VAL A 23 4.52 3.12 2.13
CA VAL A 23 3.50 2.07 2.16
C VAL A 23 2.09 2.62 1.94
N GLU A 24 1.74 3.74 2.58
CA GLU A 24 0.43 4.38 2.42
C GLU A 24 0.21 4.87 0.98
N ARG A 25 1.24 5.43 0.33
CA ARG A 25 1.19 5.83 -1.09
C ARG A 25 1.02 4.63 -2.02
N PHE A 26 1.73 3.54 -1.75
CA PHE A 26 1.57 2.28 -2.50
C PHE A 26 0.13 1.77 -2.47
N PHE A 27 -0.49 1.72 -1.29
CA PHE A 27 -1.89 1.31 -1.16
C PHE A 27 -2.87 2.32 -1.77
N ALA A 28 -2.54 3.61 -1.78
CA ALA A 28 -3.34 4.61 -2.48
C ALA A 28 -3.32 4.38 -4.00
N TRP A 29 -2.15 4.08 -4.58
CA TRP A 29 -2.02 3.75 -6.00
C TRP A 29 -2.73 2.45 -6.36
N ILE A 30 -2.61 1.41 -5.53
CA ILE A 30 -3.34 0.16 -5.76
C ILE A 30 -4.86 0.40 -5.75
N LYS A 31 -5.38 1.18 -4.80
CA LYS A 31 -6.81 1.48 -4.71
C LYS A 31 -7.33 2.32 -5.89
N ALA A 32 -6.47 3.01 -6.62
CA ALA A 32 -6.86 3.73 -7.84
C ALA A 32 -7.27 2.76 -8.97
N PHE A 33 -6.80 1.51 -8.95
CA PHE A 33 -7.23 0.50 -9.91
C PHE A 33 -8.60 -0.05 -9.52
N ARG A 34 -9.66 0.46 -10.16
CA ARG A 34 -11.06 0.09 -9.90
C ARG A 34 -11.31 -1.43 -9.97
N ARG A 35 -10.59 -2.14 -10.83
CA ARG A 35 -10.67 -3.60 -11.02
C ARG A 35 -10.10 -4.41 -9.86
N ILE A 36 -9.16 -3.84 -9.09
CA ILE A 36 -8.60 -4.45 -7.89
C ILE A 36 -9.46 -4.10 -6.67
N THR A 37 -9.92 -2.86 -6.58
CA THR A 37 -10.76 -2.37 -5.47
C THR A 37 -12.11 -3.07 -5.41
N ILE A 38 -12.78 -3.25 -6.56
CA ILE A 38 -14.02 -4.01 -6.65
C ILE A 38 -13.65 -5.38 -7.24
N ARG A 39 -13.61 -6.41 -6.39
CA ARG A 39 -13.17 -7.76 -6.77
C ARG A 39 -14.21 -8.45 -7.65
N TYR A 40 -14.12 -8.23 -8.96
CA TYR A 40 -14.99 -8.88 -9.96
C TYR A 40 -14.52 -10.29 -10.35
N GLU A 41 -13.25 -10.61 -10.08
CA GLU A 41 -12.64 -11.85 -10.52
C GLU A 41 -13.11 -13.05 -9.67
N ARG A 42 -13.68 -14.06 -10.34
CA ARG A 42 -14.15 -15.30 -9.71
C ARG A 42 -12.98 -16.19 -9.25
N LEU A 43 -11.85 -16.14 -9.96
CA LEU A 43 -10.68 -16.97 -9.70
C LEU A 43 -9.61 -16.19 -8.94
N ALA A 44 -9.03 -16.81 -7.90
CA ALA A 44 -8.01 -16.15 -7.09
C ALA A 44 -6.71 -15.89 -7.88
N SER A 45 -6.39 -16.74 -8.85
CA SER A 45 -5.20 -16.62 -9.70
C SER A 45 -5.27 -15.43 -10.64
N THR A 46 -6.43 -15.13 -11.25
CA THR A 46 -6.58 -13.95 -12.12
C THR A 46 -6.48 -12.67 -11.31
N PHE A 47 -7.09 -12.63 -10.12
CA PHE A 47 -6.95 -11.51 -9.19
C PHE A 47 -5.48 -11.26 -8.79
N LEU A 48 -4.73 -12.33 -8.48
CA LEU A 48 -3.31 -12.22 -8.15
C LEU A 48 -2.49 -11.70 -9.34
N GLY A 49 -2.79 -12.15 -10.57
CA GLY A 49 -2.18 -11.62 -11.79
C GLY A 49 -2.40 -10.12 -11.96
N PHE A 50 -3.61 -9.62 -11.72
CA PHE A 50 -3.89 -8.17 -11.76
C PHE A 50 -3.13 -7.39 -10.69
N ILE A 51 -2.97 -7.94 -9.48
CA ILE A 51 -2.14 -7.33 -8.44
C ILE A 51 -0.69 -7.25 -8.90
N GLN A 52 -0.14 -8.33 -9.47
CA GLN A 52 1.24 -8.33 -9.95
C GLN A 52 1.47 -7.30 -11.06
N ILE A 53 0.55 -7.20 -12.02
CA ILE A 53 0.61 -6.18 -13.07
C ILE A 53 0.57 -4.77 -12.48
N ALA A 54 -0.31 -4.50 -11.51
CA ALA A 54 -0.36 -3.20 -10.84
C ALA A 54 0.93 -2.89 -10.09
N CYS A 55 1.54 -3.87 -9.42
CA CYS A 55 2.85 -3.72 -8.79
C CYS A 55 3.93 -3.35 -9.80
N ILE A 56 3.98 -4.01 -10.97
CA ILE A 56 4.95 -3.70 -12.04
C ILE A 56 4.76 -2.27 -12.54
N ILE A 57 3.52 -1.84 -12.80
CA ILE A 57 3.22 -0.47 -13.26
C ILE A 57 3.67 0.57 -12.21
N ILE A 58 3.38 0.33 -10.94
CA ILE A 58 3.81 1.21 -9.84
C ILE A 58 5.34 1.25 -9.75
N TYR A 59 6.00 0.10 -9.85
CA TYR A 59 7.45 0.00 -9.81
C TYR A 59 8.09 0.81 -10.94
N LEU A 60 7.61 0.64 -12.18
CA LEU A 60 8.10 1.40 -13.33
C LEU A 60 7.87 2.91 -13.17
N ARG A 61 6.77 3.34 -12.54
CA ARG A 61 6.51 4.77 -12.30
C ARG A 61 7.34 5.41 -11.19
N VAL A 62 7.86 4.61 -10.26
CA VAL A 62 8.63 5.11 -9.11
C VAL A 62 10.13 5.03 -9.35
N LEU A 63 10.57 4.03 -10.13
CA LEU A 63 11.98 3.75 -10.37
C LEU A 63 12.52 4.34 -11.69
N GLN A 64 11.66 4.60 -12.68
CA GLN A 64 12.00 5.47 -13.82
C GLN A 64 11.68 6.93 -13.51
#